data_AF-A0A089K3M5-F1
#
_entry.id   AF-A0A089K3M5-F1
#
_cell.length_a   1.000
_cell.length_b   1.000
_cell.length_c   1.000
_cell.angle_alpha   90.00
_cell.angle_beta   90.00
_cell.angle_gamma   90.00
#
_symmetry.space_group_name_H-M   'P 1'
#
loop_
_entity.id
_entity.type
_entity.pdbx_description
1 polymer ?
#
loop_
_entity_poly.entity_id
_entity_poly.type
_entity_poly.pdbx_seq_one_letter_code
_entity_poly.pdbx_strand_id
1 'polypeptide(L)'
;MKKRLLTATFILLLGAILAGCSPGADNKEESSAIPAQTAVTTPWIATKNTTRINSSDPVQAAVLVSRTLWTAETKGNRPSSVVLTSVDNWQIAAVSTDLIHHPNNGPVLFFTQDGVPDETLTELKRLKPLGADGNDGIQVVIVGPSSEAVESQLSSLNLKLDKIEGDDPAAVAGAIDAYYAKVSGELPQSVIIGSVDSPEYTLPAVNWIAHMPEPLLYVRSSEIPAATTDALKERGGSAAIYILGPQSVISADVEEQLKQYGTVTRIAGEDPYENAIAFAKFKDTANGFGWGITAPGHNLSLLTTDSTMLAIAAAPFSHLGKHAPLVFMKQDGLPDSLMNYTMELQPKFKDSPAEGPYNHAWLTGDAATISAAAQSEIDDMLEISSASGDNPHSGH
;
A
#
# COMPACT_ATOMS: atom_id res chain seq x y z
N MET A 1 51.53 49.12 24.59
CA MET A 1 51.90 49.13 26.03
C MET A 1 50.98 50.07 26.79
N LYS A 2 50.37 49.56 27.87
CA LYS A 2 49.75 50.29 29.02
C LYS A 2 48.47 51.10 28.70
N LYS A 3 47.30 50.65 29.20
CA LYS A 3 46.70 50.94 30.54
C LYS A 3 46.23 52.41 30.59
N ARG A 4 45.05 52.84 31.07
CA ARG A 4 44.01 52.39 32.02
C ARG A 4 42.84 53.41 31.82
N LEU A 5 41.56 53.03 31.84
CA LEU A 5 40.68 52.77 33.00
C LEU A 5 40.24 54.03 33.78
N LEU A 6 38.89 54.18 33.86
CA LEU A 6 38.06 54.94 34.85
C LEU A 6 38.09 56.47 34.72
N THR A 7 37.01 57.24 34.94
CA THR A 7 35.95 57.13 35.96
C THR A 7 34.83 58.16 35.61
N ALA A 8 33.54 57.88 35.84
CA ALA A 8 32.66 58.54 36.86
C ALA A 8 32.30 60.03 36.58
N THR A 9 31.10 60.60 36.75
CA THR A 9 29.70 60.23 37.09
C THR A 9 28.87 61.53 37.00
N PHE A 10 27.54 61.47 37.18
CA PHE A 10 26.61 62.53 37.63
C PHE A 10 26.24 63.64 36.61
N ILE A 11 25.05 64.25 36.56
CA ILE A 11 23.70 64.04 37.10
C ILE A 11 22.77 65.07 36.39
N LEU A 12 21.47 64.81 36.35
CA LEU A 12 20.29 65.68 36.13
C LEU A 12 20.48 67.12 35.59
N LEU A 13 19.63 67.56 34.65
CA LEU A 13 18.35 68.24 34.97
C LEU A 13 17.54 68.63 33.71
N LEU A 14 16.23 68.36 33.85
CA LEU A 14 15.03 68.99 33.30
C LEU A 14 15.16 70.26 32.42
N GLY A 15 14.45 70.24 31.29
CA GLY A 15 14.02 71.43 30.55
C GLY A 15 12.84 71.11 29.64
N ALA A 16 11.62 71.37 30.10
CA ALA A 16 10.41 71.24 29.30
C ALA A 16 10.21 72.49 28.43
N ILE A 17 9.97 72.32 27.12
CA ILE A 17 9.29 73.30 26.28
C ILE A 17 8.22 72.56 25.46
N LEU A 18 6.98 72.98 25.67
CA LEU A 18 5.79 72.57 24.95
C LEU A 18 5.59 73.42 23.69
N ALA A 19 4.90 72.80 22.72
CA ALA A 19 4.02 73.35 21.69
C ALA A 19 4.56 73.45 20.25
N GLY A 20 3.85 72.79 19.34
CA GLY A 20 3.82 73.14 17.91
C GLY A 20 3.67 71.97 16.95
N CYS A 21 2.43 71.65 16.56
CA CYS A 21 2.00 70.58 15.65
C CYS A 21 2.58 70.67 14.22
N SER A 22 2.97 69.54 13.62
CA SER A 22 2.45 69.00 12.32
C SER A 22 3.18 67.69 11.92
N PRO A 23 2.57 66.80 11.10
CA PRO A 23 2.83 65.36 11.11
C PRO A 23 3.79 64.85 10.01
N GLY A 24 4.29 63.63 10.20
CA GLY A 24 4.83 62.78 9.14
C GLY A 24 6.31 62.46 9.30
N ALA A 25 6.63 61.46 10.12
CA ALA A 25 7.96 60.87 10.17
C ALA A 25 7.85 59.37 9.85
N ASP A 26 8.62 58.96 8.85
CA ASP A 26 8.81 57.59 8.38
C ASP A 26 9.28 56.68 9.52
N ASN A 27 8.42 55.75 9.96
CA ASN A 27 8.86 54.61 10.74
C ASN A 27 9.37 53.53 9.78
N LYS A 28 10.70 53.41 9.69
CA LYS A 28 11.35 52.20 9.20
C LYS A 28 11.09 51.09 10.22
N GLU A 29 10.14 50.22 9.92
CA GLU A 29 10.02 48.93 10.59
C GLU A 29 11.20 48.05 10.15
N GLU A 30 12.08 47.73 11.11
CA GLU A 30 13.00 46.60 10.98
C GLU A 30 12.17 45.31 10.94
N SER A 31 11.92 44.83 9.72
CA SER A 31 11.39 43.48 9.47
C SER A 31 12.39 42.45 9.97
N SER A 32 12.18 41.97 11.20
CA SER A 32 12.77 40.74 11.70
C SER A 32 12.16 39.57 10.93
N ALA A 33 12.84 39.13 9.88
CA ALA A 33 12.47 37.96 9.12
C ALA A 33 12.52 36.73 10.04
N ILE A 34 11.36 36.19 10.41
CA ILE A 34 11.24 34.87 11.01
C ILE A 34 11.75 33.87 9.96
N PRO A 35 12.73 33.00 10.29
CA PRO A 35 13.16 31.99 9.35
C PRO A 35 11.97 31.11 9.00
N ALA A 36 11.71 30.92 7.71
CA ALA A 36 10.69 30.00 7.21
C ALA A 36 10.91 28.65 7.90
N GLN A 37 9.97 28.25 8.77
CA GLN A 37 9.95 26.91 9.32
C GLN A 37 9.91 25.96 8.12
N THR A 38 10.98 25.20 7.92
CA THR A 38 10.95 24.05 7.02
C THR A 38 9.78 23.19 7.44
N ALA A 39 8.80 23.01 6.55
CA ALA A 39 7.64 22.19 6.81
C ALA A 39 8.15 20.79 7.24
N VAL A 40 7.85 20.41 8.48
CA VAL A 40 8.18 19.07 8.97
C VAL A 40 7.29 18.10 8.20
N THR A 41 7.89 17.25 7.38
CA THR A 41 7.16 16.19 6.70
C THR A 41 6.80 15.13 7.73
N THR A 42 5.52 14.74 7.80
CA THR A 42 5.01 13.68 8.66
C THR A 42 4.74 12.43 7.81
N PRO A 43 5.74 11.58 7.54
CA PRO A 43 5.57 10.41 6.67
C PRO A 43 4.57 9.39 7.19
N TRP A 44 4.42 9.28 8.51
CA TRP A 44 3.42 8.46 9.17
C TRP A 44 2.55 9.30 10.11
N ILE A 45 1.26 8.98 10.16
CA ILE A 45 0.33 9.49 11.18
C ILE A 45 -0.28 8.27 11.89
N ALA A 46 -0.02 8.14 13.19
CA ALA A 46 -0.50 7.02 13.98
C ALA A 46 -1.58 7.46 14.98
N THR A 47 -2.59 6.61 15.16
CA THR A 47 -3.53 6.65 16.29
C THR A 47 -3.31 5.39 17.15
N LYS A 48 -4.23 5.09 18.08
CA LYS A 48 -4.14 3.90 18.94
C LYS A 48 -4.16 2.60 18.12
N ASN A 49 -5.06 2.51 17.14
CA ASN A 49 -5.38 1.33 16.35
C ASN A 49 -5.04 1.50 14.85
N THR A 50 -4.52 2.64 14.42
CA THR A 50 -4.22 2.89 13.00
C THR A 50 -2.81 3.42 12.76
N THR A 51 -2.24 3.04 11.62
CA THR A 51 -1.03 3.67 11.06
C THR A 51 -1.32 4.10 9.64
N ARG A 52 -1.11 5.38 9.36
CA ARG A 52 -1.32 5.97 8.04
C ARG A 52 -0.01 6.29 7.36
N ILE A 53 0.19 5.74 6.15
CA ILE A 53 1.18 6.20 5.19
C ILE A 53 0.67 7.51 4.59
N ASN A 54 1.24 8.63 5.01
CA ASN A 54 0.73 9.97 4.72
C ASN A 54 1.34 10.52 3.43
N SER A 55 1.01 9.89 2.30
CA SER A 55 1.41 10.33 0.96
C SER A 55 0.36 9.93 -0.07
N SER A 56 0.12 10.82 -1.03
CA SER A 56 -0.68 10.54 -2.24
C SER A 56 0.18 10.34 -3.50
N ASP A 57 1.52 10.36 -3.36
CA ASP A 57 2.46 9.99 -4.42
C ASP A 57 2.78 8.48 -4.30
N PRO A 58 2.49 7.66 -5.33
CA PRO A 58 2.76 6.22 -5.27
C PRO A 58 4.24 5.86 -5.08
N VAL A 59 5.17 6.64 -5.65
CA VAL A 59 6.62 6.39 -5.48
C VAL A 59 6.99 6.54 -4.01
N GLN A 60 6.62 7.67 -3.43
CA GLN A 60 6.88 7.94 -2.02
C GLN A 60 6.13 6.97 -1.10
N ALA A 61 4.87 6.65 -1.40
CA ALA A 61 4.08 5.69 -0.61
C ALA A 61 4.74 4.31 -0.60
N ALA A 62 5.21 3.80 -1.74
CA ALA A 62 5.92 2.52 -1.81
C ALA A 62 7.22 2.53 -0.99
N VAL A 63 7.97 3.64 -1.02
CA VAL A 63 9.18 3.82 -0.18
C VAL A 63 8.82 3.82 1.31
N LEU A 64 7.73 4.48 1.70
CA LEU A 64 7.29 4.52 3.10
C LEU A 64 6.77 3.15 3.58
N VAL A 65 6.02 2.44 2.75
CA VAL A 65 5.61 1.04 3.02
C VAL A 65 6.85 0.15 3.16
N SER A 66 7.81 0.27 2.24
CA SER A 66 9.09 -0.43 2.31
C SER A 66 9.82 -0.20 3.63
N ARG A 67 9.94 1.06 4.07
CA ARG A 67 10.58 1.42 5.36
C ARG A 67 9.82 0.92 6.58
N THR A 68 8.50 0.79 6.47
CA THR A 68 7.64 0.29 7.54
C THR A 68 7.88 -1.20 7.78
N LEU A 69 8.09 -1.98 6.71
CA LEU A 69 8.13 -3.45 6.77
C LEU A 69 9.55 -4.02 6.72
N TRP A 70 10.45 -3.39 5.96
CA TRP A 70 11.85 -3.78 5.83
C TRP A 70 12.75 -2.67 6.39
N THR A 71 12.97 -2.68 7.71
CA THR A 71 13.76 -1.63 8.38
C THR A 71 15.23 -1.63 7.97
N ALA A 72 15.76 -2.71 7.39
CA ALA A 72 17.11 -2.83 6.81
C ALA A 72 18.31 -2.55 7.75
N GLU A 73 18.08 -2.37 9.04
CA GLU A 73 19.11 -2.15 10.06
C GLU A 73 19.97 -3.40 10.35
N THR A 74 19.47 -4.60 10.03
CA THR A 74 20.14 -5.88 10.23
C THR A 74 20.08 -6.72 8.96
N LYS A 75 20.76 -7.87 8.91
CA LYS A 75 20.60 -8.79 7.77
C LYS A 75 19.18 -9.37 7.71
N GLY A 76 18.56 -9.65 8.86
CA GLY A 76 17.27 -10.34 8.96
C GLY A 76 16.05 -9.49 8.64
N ASN A 77 16.19 -8.16 8.54
CA ASN A 77 15.11 -7.23 8.18
C ASN A 77 15.36 -6.52 6.85
N ARG A 78 16.23 -7.09 6.00
CA ARG A 78 16.41 -6.71 4.60
C ARG A 78 15.59 -7.64 3.72
N PRO A 79 15.08 -7.16 2.58
CA PRO A 79 14.40 -8.02 1.63
C PRO A 79 15.40 -8.95 0.94
N SER A 80 14.92 -10.09 0.43
CA SER A 80 15.76 -10.93 -0.44
C SER A 80 15.92 -10.24 -1.79
N SER A 81 14.83 -9.77 -2.40
CA SER A 81 14.81 -9.04 -3.67
C SER A 81 13.75 -7.95 -3.67
N VAL A 82 13.82 -7.03 -4.62
CA VAL A 82 12.82 -5.97 -4.82
C VAL A 82 12.13 -6.17 -6.15
N VAL A 83 10.80 -6.06 -6.18
CA VAL A 83 10.04 -5.97 -7.43
C VAL A 83 10.05 -4.53 -7.88
N LEU A 84 10.39 -4.28 -9.15
CA LEU A 84 10.47 -2.94 -9.69
C LEU A 84 9.64 -2.83 -10.98
N THR A 85 8.66 -1.93 -11.02
CA THR A 85 7.72 -1.77 -12.15
C THR A 85 7.42 -0.29 -12.42
N SER A 86 6.86 0.02 -13.58
CA SER A 86 6.45 1.39 -13.91
C SER A 86 5.25 1.82 -13.07
N VAL A 87 5.26 3.07 -12.59
CA VAL A 87 4.09 3.73 -11.98
C VAL A 87 3.01 4.08 -13.02
N ASP A 88 3.38 4.11 -14.31
CA ASP A 88 2.54 4.58 -15.41
C ASP A 88 1.59 3.50 -15.96
N ASN A 89 1.71 2.26 -15.47
CA ASN A 89 0.87 1.12 -15.87
C ASN A 89 0.42 0.33 -14.65
N TRP A 90 -0.76 0.68 -14.12
CA TRP A 90 -1.30 0.05 -12.92
C TRP A 90 -1.58 -1.44 -13.14
N GLN A 91 -1.96 -1.85 -14.35
CA GLN A 91 -2.31 -3.23 -14.62
C GLN A 91 -1.09 -4.15 -14.49
N ILE A 92 0.04 -3.75 -15.06
CA ILE A 92 1.32 -4.46 -14.89
C ILE A 92 1.78 -4.38 -13.43
N ALA A 93 1.68 -3.20 -12.81
CA ALA A 93 2.11 -3.02 -11.43
C ALA A 93 1.29 -3.87 -10.44
N ALA A 94 -0.01 -4.06 -10.68
CA ALA A 94 -0.89 -4.89 -9.86
C ALA A 94 -0.48 -6.36 -9.91
N VAL A 95 -0.31 -6.96 -11.09
CA VAL A 95 0.11 -8.38 -11.20
C VAL A 95 1.55 -8.60 -10.73
N SER A 96 2.40 -7.57 -10.75
CA SER A 96 3.75 -7.61 -10.18
C SER A 96 3.76 -7.86 -8.66
N THR A 97 2.65 -7.59 -7.96
CA THR A 97 2.56 -7.85 -6.52
C THR A 97 2.65 -9.33 -6.16
N ASP A 98 2.33 -10.24 -7.09
CA ASP A 98 2.47 -11.70 -6.93
C ASP A 98 3.90 -12.13 -6.54
N LEU A 99 4.89 -11.31 -6.92
CA LEU A 99 6.30 -11.55 -6.64
C LEU A 99 6.78 -10.95 -5.30
N ILE A 100 5.91 -10.39 -4.45
CA ILE A 100 6.31 -9.75 -3.18
C ILE A 100 6.80 -10.77 -2.15
N HIS A 101 6.01 -11.81 -1.86
CA HIS A 101 6.35 -12.79 -0.83
C HIS A 101 7.35 -13.83 -1.33
N HIS A 102 6.97 -14.61 -2.33
CA HIS A 102 7.85 -15.60 -2.95
C HIS A 102 8.08 -15.19 -4.42
N PRO A 103 9.32 -15.25 -4.95
CA PRO A 103 10.56 -15.66 -4.29
C PRO A 103 11.27 -14.53 -3.54
N ASN A 104 10.76 -13.29 -3.61
CA ASN A 104 11.55 -12.09 -3.31
C ASN A 104 11.56 -11.69 -1.84
N ASN A 105 10.50 -11.96 -1.08
CA ASN A 105 10.28 -11.41 0.27
C ASN A 105 10.73 -9.94 0.36
N GLY A 106 10.09 -9.07 -0.42
CA GLY A 106 10.51 -7.68 -0.55
C GLY A 106 9.46 -6.75 -1.15
N PRO A 107 9.69 -5.44 -1.08
CA PRO A 107 8.73 -4.45 -1.52
C PRO A 107 8.58 -4.46 -3.05
N VAL A 108 7.42 -3.96 -3.50
CA VAL A 108 7.28 -3.38 -4.84
C VAL A 108 7.69 -1.91 -4.76
N LEU A 109 8.59 -1.48 -5.64
CA LEU A 109 8.99 -0.08 -5.83
C LEU A 109 8.72 0.33 -7.28
N PHE A 110 8.75 1.64 -7.55
CA PHE A 110 8.36 2.18 -8.85
C PHE A 110 9.46 2.97 -9.57
N PHE A 111 9.50 2.85 -10.88
CA PHE A 111 10.14 3.79 -11.81
C PHE A 111 9.10 4.52 -12.66
N THR A 112 9.53 5.55 -13.39
CA THR A 112 8.73 6.24 -14.41
C THR A 112 9.32 5.99 -15.79
N GLN A 113 8.61 6.36 -16.85
CA GLN A 113 9.16 6.32 -18.21
C GLN A 113 10.48 7.09 -18.36
N ASP A 114 10.63 8.18 -17.61
CA ASP A 114 11.79 9.08 -17.66
C ASP A 114 13.03 8.55 -16.89
N GLY A 115 12.86 7.56 -16.03
CA GLY A 115 13.95 7.01 -15.22
C GLY A 115 13.49 6.48 -13.87
N VAL A 116 14.47 6.10 -13.04
CA VAL A 116 14.24 5.71 -11.64
C VAL A 116 14.27 6.98 -10.77
N PRO A 117 13.17 7.30 -10.05
CA PRO A 117 13.15 8.41 -9.11
C PRO A 117 14.23 8.30 -8.03
N ASP A 118 14.74 9.45 -7.58
CA ASP A 118 15.79 9.51 -6.54
C ASP A 118 15.38 8.81 -5.24
N GLU A 119 14.10 8.88 -4.87
CA GLU A 119 13.55 8.21 -3.69
C GLU A 119 13.64 6.68 -3.83
N THR A 120 13.27 6.14 -5.00
CA THR A 120 13.42 4.70 -5.30
C THR A 120 14.90 4.28 -5.30
N LEU A 121 15.80 5.05 -5.94
CA LEU A 121 17.23 4.75 -5.94
C LEU A 121 17.82 4.76 -4.52
N THR A 122 17.42 5.75 -3.72
CA THR A 122 17.85 5.86 -2.32
C THR A 122 17.34 4.69 -1.50
N GLU A 123 16.09 4.27 -1.73
CA GLU A 123 15.49 3.15 -1.04
C GLU A 123 16.14 1.81 -1.42
N LEU A 124 16.45 1.57 -2.70
CA LEU A 124 17.22 0.39 -3.13
C LEU A 124 18.59 0.32 -2.45
N LYS A 125 19.31 1.45 -2.36
CA LYS A 125 20.60 1.56 -1.67
C LYS A 125 20.49 1.34 -0.16
N ARG A 126 19.37 1.75 0.46
CA ARG A 126 19.08 1.53 1.88
C ARG A 126 18.79 0.05 2.15
N LEU A 127 17.90 -0.55 1.35
CA LEU A 127 17.44 -1.93 1.50
C LEU A 127 18.59 -2.94 1.35
N LYS A 128 19.52 -2.71 0.41
CA LYS A 128 20.61 -3.64 0.08
C LYS A 128 20.10 -5.09 -0.03
N PRO A 129 19.23 -5.38 -1.02
CA PRO A 129 18.57 -6.68 -1.12
C PRO A 129 19.59 -7.81 -1.12
N LEU A 130 19.30 -8.91 -0.43
CA LEU A 130 20.29 -9.97 -0.19
C LEU A 130 20.58 -10.84 -1.42
N GLY A 131 19.65 -10.89 -2.36
CA GLY A 131 19.54 -11.92 -3.39
C GLY A 131 18.60 -13.02 -2.93
N ALA A 132 17.57 -13.35 -3.71
CA ALA A 132 16.68 -14.47 -3.41
C ALA A 132 17.36 -15.81 -3.74
N ASP A 133 17.63 -16.63 -2.73
CA ASP A 133 18.33 -17.91 -2.89
C ASP A 133 17.58 -18.87 -3.84
N GLY A 134 16.25 -18.89 -3.78
CA GLY A 134 15.41 -19.70 -4.69
C GLY A 134 15.37 -19.19 -6.12
N ASN A 135 15.90 -17.98 -6.38
CA ASN A 135 15.85 -17.31 -7.65
C ASN A 135 17.25 -16.82 -8.05
N ASP A 136 18.23 -17.72 -8.07
CA ASP A 136 19.61 -17.47 -8.48
C ASP A 136 20.30 -16.26 -7.81
N GLY A 137 19.88 -15.85 -6.60
CA GLY A 137 20.41 -14.67 -5.93
C GLY A 137 20.07 -13.34 -6.62
N ILE A 138 19.00 -13.29 -7.44
CA ILE A 138 18.49 -12.05 -8.03
C ILE A 138 18.11 -11.06 -6.93
N GLN A 139 18.53 -9.80 -7.05
CA GLN A 139 18.29 -8.73 -6.07
C GLN A 139 17.17 -7.78 -6.50
N VAL A 140 16.92 -7.64 -7.80
CA VAL A 140 15.81 -6.85 -8.35
C VAL A 140 15.21 -7.58 -9.54
N VAL A 141 13.88 -7.71 -9.55
CA VAL A 141 13.12 -8.18 -10.72
C VAL A 141 12.41 -6.98 -11.32
N ILE A 142 12.79 -6.62 -12.55
CA ILE A 142 12.15 -5.55 -13.32
C ILE A 142 10.96 -6.17 -14.07
N VAL A 143 9.77 -5.59 -13.95
CA VAL A 143 8.57 -6.09 -14.62
C VAL A 143 8.04 -5.03 -15.58
N GLY A 144 7.77 -5.45 -16.82
CA GLY A 144 7.19 -4.61 -17.85
C GLY A 144 8.23 -3.80 -18.65
N PRO A 145 7.77 -2.79 -19.41
CA PRO A 145 8.67 -1.99 -20.24
C PRO A 145 9.50 -1.04 -19.36
N SER A 146 10.82 -1.04 -19.58
CA SER A 146 11.78 -0.12 -18.96
C SER A 146 12.57 0.62 -20.03
N SER A 147 12.82 1.93 -19.84
CA SER A 147 13.63 2.72 -20.76
C SER A 147 15.13 2.46 -20.57
N GLU A 148 15.95 2.80 -21.58
CA GLU A 148 17.42 2.72 -21.47
C GLU A 148 17.96 3.52 -20.27
N ALA A 149 17.29 4.63 -19.92
CA ALA A 149 17.62 5.45 -18.76
C ALA A 149 17.44 4.65 -17.45
N VAL A 150 16.29 3.97 -17.28
CA VAL A 150 16.02 3.09 -16.13
C VAL A 150 17.09 2.00 -16.03
N GLU A 151 17.36 1.29 -17.12
CA GLU A 151 18.32 0.18 -17.14
C GLU A 151 19.75 0.65 -16.82
N SER A 152 20.16 1.80 -17.34
CA SER A 152 21.47 2.41 -17.07
C SER A 152 21.61 2.82 -15.59
N GLN A 153 20.57 3.43 -15.01
CA GLN A 153 20.57 3.84 -13.61
C GLN A 153 20.64 2.62 -12.67
N LEU A 154 19.88 1.55 -12.93
CA LEU A 154 19.91 0.34 -12.11
C LEU A 154 21.24 -0.42 -12.22
N SER A 155 21.81 -0.50 -13.42
CA SER A 155 23.12 -1.14 -13.65
C SER A 155 24.24 -0.48 -12.83
N SER A 156 24.14 0.84 -12.59
CA SER A 156 25.10 1.58 -11.76
C SER A 156 25.11 1.18 -10.27
N LEU A 157 24.07 0.48 -9.80
CA LEU A 157 23.96 0.01 -8.41
C LEU A 157 24.71 -1.29 -8.14
N ASN A 158 25.24 -1.96 -9.17
CA ASN A 158 25.92 -3.26 -9.07
C ASN A 158 25.06 -4.31 -8.34
N LEU A 159 23.76 -4.33 -8.64
CA LEU A 159 22.80 -5.32 -8.17
C LEU A 159 22.61 -6.40 -9.24
N LYS A 160 22.34 -7.64 -8.83
CA LYS A 160 21.94 -8.71 -9.75
C LYS A 160 20.48 -8.51 -10.17
N LEU A 161 20.25 -8.27 -11.46
CA LEU A 161 18.94 -7.96 -12.01
C LEU A 161 18.39 -9.16 -12.81
N ASP A 162 17.07 -9.30 -12.81
CA ASP A 162 16.31 -10.11 -13.77
C ASP A 162 15.16 -9.28 -14.34
N LYS A 163 14.60 -9.69 -15.47
CA LYS A 163 13.54 -8.94 -16.16
C LYS A 163 12.45 -9.85 -16.69
N ILE A 164 11.21 -9.50 -16.37
CA ILE A 164 10.00 -10.05 -16.98
C ILE A 164 9.52 -9.01 -18.00
N GLU A 165 9.78 -9.29 -19.28
CA GLU A 165 9.46 -8.38 -20.38
C GLU A 165 7.98 -8.47 -20.80
N GLY A 166 7.50 -7.40 -21.45
CA GLY A 166 6.16 -7.30 -22.02
C GLY A 166 5.52 -5.94 -21.72
N ASP A 167 4.62 -5.51 -22.59
CA ASP A 167 3.87 -4.24 -22.46
C ASP A 167 2.34 -4.43 -22.42
N ASP A 168 1.84 -5.57 -22.92
CA ASP A 168 0.46 -6.00 -22.76
C ASP A 168 0.22 -6.57 -21.34
N PRO A 169 -0.73 -6.03 -20.55
CA PRO A 169 -0.94 -6.47 -19.19
C PRO A 169 -1.34 -7.95 -19.02
N ALA A 170 -2.12 -8.51 -19.96
CA ALA A 170 -2.53 -9.91 -19.87
C ALA A 170 -1.37 -10.86 -20.18
N ALA A 171 -0.52 -10.50 -21.17
CA ALA A 171 0.71 -11.22 -21.46
C ALA A 171 1.70 -11.16 -20.29
N VAL A 172 1.88 -9.99 -19.67
CA VAL A 172 2.75 -9.84 -18.50
C VAL A 172 2.22 -10.64 -17.31
N ALA A 173 0.91 -10.66 -17.06
CA ALA A 173 0.30 -11.50 -16.03
C ALA A 173 0.62 -13.00 -16.23
N GLY A 174 0.47 -13.51 -17.46
CA GLY A 174 0.85 -14.88 -17.78
C GLY A 174 2.35 -15.15 -17.67
N ALA A 175 3.19 -14.16 -18.00
CA ALA A 175 4.64 -14.26 -17.83
C ALA A 175 5.05 -14.32 -16.35
N ILE A 176 4.36 -13.60 -15.47
CA ILE A 176 4.57 -13.66 -14.02
C ILE A 176 4.15 -15.02 -13.46
N ASP A 177 2.99 -15.56 -13.88
CA ASP A 177 2.55 -16.91 -13.49
C ASP A 177 3.61 -17.98 -13.87
N ALA A 178 4.11 -17.91 -15.11
CA ALA A 178 5.18 -18.79 -15.58
C ALA A 178 6.51 -18.58 -14.82
N TYR A 179 6.85 -17.33 -14.52
CA TYR A 179 8.04 -16.98 -13.73
C TYR A 179 7.95 -17.56 -12.32
N TYR A 180 6.82 -17.33 -11.64
CA TYR A 180 6.55 -17.83 -10.31
C TYR A 180 6.65 -19.37 -10.27
N ALA A 181 6.01 -20.05 -11.23
CA ALA A 181 6.04 -21.52 -11.31
C ALA A 181 7.45 -22.07 -11.55
N LYS A 182 8.23 -21.42 -12.41
CA LYS A 182 9.63 -21.79 -12.66
C LYS A 182 10.48 -21.69 -11.39
N VAL A 183 10.30 -20.60 -10.64
CA VAL A 183 11.15 -20.32 -9.46
C VAL A 183 10.71 -21.12 -8.24
N SER A 184 9.40 -21.29 -8.02
CA SER A 184 8.87 -22.08 -6.90
C SER A 184 8.92 -23.59 -7.14
N GLY A 185 8.99 -24.02 -8.41
CA GLY A 185 8.93 -25.42 -8.81
C GLY A 185 7.52 -26.02 -8.84
N GLU A 186 6.48 -25.20 -8.63
CA GLU A 186 5.08 -25.62 -8.64
C GLU A 186 4.21 -24.59 -9.35
N LEU A 187 3.30 -25.04 -10.21
CA LEU A 187 2.29 -24.19 -10.83
C LEU A 187 1.04 -24.12 -9.92
N PRO A 188 0.70 -22.93 -9.38
CA PRO A 188 -0.47 -22.77 -8.51
C PRO A 188 -1.76 -23.17 -9.25
N GLN A 189 -2.55 -24.09 -8.68
CA GLN A 189 -3.80 -24.55 -9.33
C GLN A 189 -4.94 -23.52 -9.24
N SER A 190 -4.95 -22.73 -8.18
CA SER A 190 -5.90 -21.65 -7.98
C SER A 190 -5.46 -20.39 -8.73
N VAL A 191 -6.41 -19.67 -9.34
CA VAL A 191 -6.17 -18.46 -10.14
C VAL A 191 -7.23 -17.42 -9.83
N ILE A 192 -6.84 -16.17 -9.64
CA ILE A 192 -7.75 -15.04 -9.57
C ILE A 192 -7.92 -14.44 -10.97
N ILE A 193 -9.17 -14.17 -11.36
CA ILE A 193 -9.52 -13.46 -12.59
C ILE A 193 -10.07 -12.08 -12.23
N GLY A 194 -9.38 -11.04 -12.68
CA GLY A 194 -9.80 -9.64 -12.53
C GLY A 194 -10.07 -8.96 -13.87
N SER A 195 -10.88 -7.90 -13.85
CA SER A 195 -11.08 -7.03 -15.01
C SER A 195 -9.87 -6.13 -15.19
N VAL A 196 -9.33 -6.07 -16.40
CA VAL A 196 -8.25 -5.14 -16.78
C VAL A 196 -8.73 -3.68 -16.89
N ASP A 197 -10.05 -3.48 -16.93
CA ASP A 197 -10.70 -2.19 -17.16
C ASP A 197 -11.35 -1.60 -15.89
N SER A 198 -11.38 -2.35 -14.79
CA SER A 198 -12.11 -1.99 -13.56
C SER A 198 -11.24 -2.19 -12.32
N PRO A 199 -10.25 -1.29 -12.08
CA PRO A 199 -9.29 -1.43 -10.99
C PRO A 199 -9.96 -1.53 -9.61
N GLU A 200 -11.07 -0.82 -9.38
CA GLU A 200 -11.80 -0.83 -8.12
C GLU A 200 -12.40 -2.20 -7.76
N TYR A 201 -12.59 -3.10 -8.73
CA TYR A 201 -13.00 -4.48 -8.47
C TYR A 201 -11.83 -5.45 -8.43
N THR A 202 -10.77 -5.18 -9.20
CA THR A 202 -9.61 -6.09 -9.34
C THR A 202 -8.58 -5.89 -8.23
N LEU A 203 -8.32 -4.66 -7.82
CA LEU A 203 -7.23 -4.34 -6.89
C LEU A 203 -7.34 -5.01 -5.51
N PRO A 204 -8.51 -5.37 -4.95
CA PRO A 204 -8.53 -6.19 -3.73
C PRO A 204 -7.71 -7.49 -3.83
N ALA A 205 -7.51 -8.03 -5.04
CA ALA A 205 -6.65 -9.19 -5.28
C ALA A 205 -5.16 -8.93 -4.99
N VAL A 206 -4.66 -7.69 -5.16
CA VAL A 206 -3.21 -7.41 -5.02
C VAL A 206 -2.70 -7.70 -3.62
N ASN A 207 -3.56 -7.50 -2.61
CA ASN A 207 -3.23 -7.84 -1.23
C ASN A 207 -3.15 -9.36 -1.02
N TRP A 208 -3.99 -10.15 -1.69
CA TRP A 208 -3.92 -11.60 -1.59
C TRP A 208 -2.66 -12.14 -2.27
N ILE A 209 -2.43 -11.79 -3.54
CA ILE A 209 -1.30 -12.30 -4.33
C ILE A 209 0.05 -11.78 -3.82
N ALA A 210 0.07 -10.64 -3.11
CA ALA A 210 1.26 -10.18 -2.40
C ALA A 210 1.78 -11.16 -1.33
N HIS A 211 0.95 -12.10 -0.89
CA HIS A 211 1.30 -13.08 0.13
C HIS A 211 1.09 -14.54 -0.30
N MET A 212 0.08 -14.81 -1.11
CA MET A 212 -0.36 -16.15 -1.47
C MET A 212 0.06 -16.49 -2.90
N PRO A 213 0.22 -17.78 -3.25
CA PRO A 213 0.85 -18.19 -4.49
C PRO A 213 -0.02 -18.01 -5.74
N GLU A 214 -1.32 -17.71 -5.60
CA GLU A 214 -2.23 -17.64 -6.75
C GLU A 214 -1.96 -16.40 -7.62
N PRO A 215 -1.80 -16.56 -8.95
CA PRO A 215 -1.65 -15.42 -9.83
C PRO A 215 -2.97 -14.67 -10.01
N LEU A 216 -2.86 -13.39 -10.36
CA LEU A 216 -3.93 -12.60 -10.94
C LEU A 216 -3.79 -12.58 -12.46
N LEU A 217 -4.78 -13.11 -13.19
CA LEU A 217 -4.89 -12.99 -14.64
C LEU A 217 -6.03 -12.05 -15.04
N TYR A 218 -5.91 -11.48 -16.23
CA TYR A 218 -6.82 -10.44 -16.71
C TYR A 218 -7.85 -10.95 -17.72
N VAL A 219 -9.07 -10.44 -17.60
CA VAL A 219 -10.09 -10.50 -18.65
C VAL A 219 -10.63 -9.09 -18.92
N ARG A 220 -11.37 -8.96 -20.02
CA ARG A 220 -12.26 -7.80 -20.26
C ARG A 220 -13.69 -8.18 -19.90
N SER A 221 -14.60 -7.21 -19.96
CA SER A 221 -16.00 -7.43 -19.62
C SER A 221 -16.67 -8.56 -20.42
N SER A 222 -16.26 -8.75 -21.67
CA SER A 222 -16.87 -9.71 -22.62
C SER A 222 -15.85 -10.55 -23.40
N GLU A 223 -14.57 -10.50 -23.04
CA GLU A 223 -13.49 -11.17 -23.77
C GLU A 223 -12.43 -11.73 -22.81
N ILE A 224 -11.92 -12.91 -23.12
CA ILE A 224 -10.74 -13.51 -22.47
C ILE A 224 -9.54 -13.32 -23.41
N PRO A 225 -8.54 -12.51 -23.04
CA PRO A 225 -7.31 -12.39 -23.82
C PRO A 225 -6.63 -13.75 -24.06
N ALA A 226 -5.99 -13.91 -25.22
CA ALA A 226 -5.29 -15.15 -25.57
C ALA A 226 -4.24 -15.55 -24.52
N ALA A 227 -3.47 -14.58 -24.01
CA ALA A 227 -2.48 -14.81 -22.95
C ALA A 227 -3.10 -15.43 -21.68
N THR A 228 -4.28 -14.97 -21.29
CA THR A 228 -5.02 -15.53 -20.14
C THR A 228 -5.46 -16.97 -20.42
N THR A 229 -5.96 -17.25 -21.64
CA THR A 229 -6.31 -18.63 -22.00
C THR A 229 -5.09 -19.56 -22.01
N ASP A 230 -3.94 -19.07 -22.45
CA ASP A 230 -2.73 -19.87 -22.52
C ASP A 230 -2.18 -20.18 -21.12
N ALA A 231 -2.13 -19.20 -20.23
CA ALA A 231 -1.77 -19.41 -18.82
C ALA A 231 -2.72 -20.40 -18.10
N LEU A 232 -4.04 -20.35 -18.40
CA LEU A 232 -5.00 -21.29 -17.83
C LEU A 232 -4.82 -22.73 -18.36
N LYS A 233 -4.43 -22.91 -19.63
CA LYS A 233 -4.22 -24.24 -20.23
C LYS A 233 -3.08 -25.02 -19.56
N GLU A 234 -2.08 -24.33 -19.01
CA GLU A 234 -0.97 -24.96 -18.28
C GLU A 234 -1.46 -25.76 -17.06
N ARG A 235 -2.67 -25.48 -16.54
CA ARG A 235 -3.32 -26.22 -15.44
C ARG A 235 -4.10 -27.45 -15.90
N GLY A 236 -4.03 -27.81 -17.18
CA GLY A 236 -4.59 -29.06 -17.71
C GLY A 236 -6.11 -29.23 -17.53
N GLY A 237 -6.85 -28.12 -17.46
CA GLY A 237 -8.31 -28.14 -17.25
C GLY A 237 -8.76 -28.36 -15.81
N SER A 238 -7.84 -28.29 -14.85
CA SER A 238 -8.11 -28.52 -13.42
C SER A 238 -7.99 -27.26 -12.56
N ALA A 239 -7.98 -26.08 -13.18
CA ALA A 239 -7.83 -24.82 -12.45
C ALA A 239 -9.00 -24.58 -11.47
N ALA A 240 -8.71 -24.03 -10.30
CA ALA A 240 -9.72 -23.41 -9.44
C ALA A 240 -9.73 -21.90 -9.73
N ILE A 241 -10.73 -21.45 -10.48
CA ILE A 241 -10.79 -20.10 -11.05
C ILE A 241 -11.72 -19.23 -10.20
N TYR A 242 -11.21 -18.13 -9.66
CA TYR A 242 -11.98 -17.20 -8.84
C TYR A 242 -12.15 -15.87 -9.57
N ILE A 243 -13.36 -15.60 -10.05
CA ILE A 243 -13.69 -14.32 -10.68
C ILE A 243 -13.97 -13.30 -9.58
N LEU A 244 -13.24 -12.18 -9.60
CA LEU A 244 -13.46 -11.07 -8.67
C LEU A 244 -14.24 -9.95 -9.38
N GLY A 245 -15.50 -9.76 -8.99
CA GLY A 245 -16.39 -8.73 -9.53
C GLY A 245 -17.77 -9.24 -9.97
N PRO A 246 -18.78 -8.36 -9.97
CA PRO A 246 -20.13 -8.69 -10.44
C PRO A 246 -20.19 -8.91 -11.96
N GLN A 247 -21.33 -9.42 -12.44
CA GLN A 247 -21.55 -9.68 -13.87
C GLN A 247 -21.50 -8.41 -14.74
N SER A 248 -21.77 -7.23 -14.17
CA SER A 248 -21.62 -5.94 -14.84
C SER A 248 -20.16 -5.58 -15.16
N VAL A 249 -19.20 -6.20 -14.46
CA VAL A 249 -17.76 -5.99 -14.64
C VAL A 249 -17.13 -7.11 -15.48
N ILE A 250 -17.50 -8.37 -15.20
CA ILE A 250 -17.09 -9.56 -15.97
C ILE A 250 -18.33 -10.38 -16.28
N SER A 251 -18.76 -10.40 -17.54
CA SER A 251 -20.03 -11.01 -17.97
C SER A 251 -20.16 -12.50 -17.62
N ALA A 252 -21.41 -12.97 -17.61
CA ALA A 252 -21.72 -14.39 -17.49
C ALA A 252 -21.15 -15.22 -18.66
N ASP A 253 -21.03 -14.63 -19.85
CA ASP A 253 -20.46 -15.30 -21.03
C ASP A 253 -18.96 -15.56 -20.86
N VAL A 254 -18.22 -14.61 -20.26
CA VAL A 254 -16.80 -14.81 -19.90
C VAL A 254 -16.67 -15.90 -18.83
N GLU A 255 -17.53 -15.88 -17.81
CA GLU A 255 -17.56 -16.94 -16.79
C GLU A 255 -17.81 -18.32 -17.39
N GLU A 256 -18.77 -18.44 -18.31
CA GLU A 256 -19.07 -19.71 -18.99
C GLU A 256 -17.89 -20.18 -19.84
N GLN A 257 -17.22 -19.27 -20.55
CA GLN A 257 -16.00 -19.60 -21.30
C GLN A 257 -14.86 -20.05 -20.39
N LEU A 258 -14.71 -19.49 -19.18
CA LEU A 258 -13.66 -19.89 -18.23
C LEU A 258 -13.83 -21.33 -17.72
N LYS A 259 -15.07 -21.86 -17.68
CA LYS A 259 -15.35 -23.24 -17.23
C LYS A 259 -14.70 -24.32 -18.10
N GLN A 260 -14.28 -23.99 -19.32
CA GLN A 260 -13.52 -24.92 -20.16
C GLN A 260 -12.12 -25.23 -19.58
N TYR A 261 -11.62 -24.38 -18.68
CA TYR A 261 -10.28 -24.48 -18.09
C TYR A 261 -10.28 -24.95 -16.64
N GLY A 262 -11.45 -25.09 -16.00
CA GLY A 262 -11.55 -25.53 -14.61
C GLY A 262 -12.87 -25.18 -13.92
N THR A 263 -12.88 -25.29 -12.60
CA THR A 263 -14.05 -24.92 -11.77
C THR A 263 -14.04 -23.42 -11.53
N VAL A 264 -15.15 -22.75 -11.81
CA VAL A 264 -15.26 -21.29 -11.68
C VAL A 264 -16.15 -20.93 -10.50
N THR A 265 -15.65 -20.07 -9.62
CA THR A 265 -16.37 -19.45 -8.51
C THR A 265 -16.32 -17.94 -8.64
N ARG A 266 -17.47 -17.27 -8.58
CA ARG A 266 -17.53 -15.80 -8.58
C ARG A 266 -17.62 -15.25 -7.17
N ILE A 267 -16.79 -14.26 -6.88
CA ILE A 267 -16.78 -13.48 -5.64
C ILE A 267 -17.19 -12.06 -6.04
N ALA A 268 -18.36 -11.61 -5.58
CA ALA A 268 -18.93 -10.34 -6.01
C ALA A 268 -19.71 -9.65 -4.87
N GLY A 269 -19.65 -8.32 -4.87
CA GLY A 269 -20.57 -7.43 -4.15
C GLY A 269 -21.30 -6.49 -5.12
N GLU A 270 -22.27 -5.72 -4.61
CA GLU A 270 -23.08 -4.83 -5.45
C GLU A 270 -22.32 -3.60 -5.95
N ASP A 271 -21.29 -3.17 -5.20
CA ASP A 271 -20.41 -2.07 -5.51
C ASP A 271 -18.94 -2.41 -5.15
N PRO A 272 -17.95 -1.54 -5.44
CA PRO A 272 -16.55 -1.83 -5.12
C PRO A 272 -16.26 -2.04 -3.63
N TYR A 273 -17.00 -1.36 -2.73
CA TYR A 273 -16.84 -1.50 -1.29
C TYR A 273 -17.27 -2.89 -0.83
N GLU A 274 -18.48 -3.28 -1.22
CA GLU A 274 -19.03 -4.60 -0.90
C GLU A 274 -18.25 -5.72 -1.59
N ASN A 275 -17.72 -5.50 -2.79
CA ASN A 275 -16.92 -6.49 -3.50
C ASN A 275 -15.59 -6.79 -2.77
N ALA A 276 -14.91 -5.74 -2.29
CA ALA A 276 -13.70 -5.91 -1.49
C ALA A 276 -13.99 -6.63 -0.16
N ILE A 277 -15.10 -6.30 0.49
CA ILE A 277 -15.56 -6.98 1.72
C ILE A 277 -15.94 -8.44 1.43
N ALA A 278 -16.62 -8.71 0.32
CA ALA A 278 -16.97 -10.07 -0.10
C ALA A 278 -15.72 -10.92 -0.28
N PHE A 279 -14.66 -10.37 -0.88
CA PHE A 279 -13.39 -11.07 -1.00
C PHE A 279 -12.68 -11.27 0.35
N ALA A 280 -12.69 -10.26 1.22
CA ALA A 280 -12.12 -10.38 2.58
C ALA A 280 -12.84 -11.45 3.43
N LYS A 281 -14.15 -11.64 3.25
CA LYS A 281 -14.94 -12.68 3.92
C LYS A 281 -14.81 -14.05 3.27
N PHE A 282 -14.49 -14.12 1.97
CA PHE A 282 -14.53 -15.34 1.20
C PHE A 282 -13.50 -16.38 1.69
N LYS A 283 -13.92 -17.65 1.74
CA LYS A 283 -13.04 -18.79 1.97
C LYS A 283 -13.51 -19.99 1.17
N ASP A 284 -12.63 -20.55 0.35
CA ASP A 284 -12.75 -21.88 -0.20
C ASP A 284 -11.84 -22.82 0.60
N THR A 285 -12.45 -23.64 1.45
CA THR A 285 -11.72 -24.61 2.29
C THR A 285 -11.20 -25.81 1.51
N ALA A 286 -11.78 -26.14 0.35
CA ALA A 286 -11.36 -27.28 -0.46
C ALA A 286 -10.03 -26.98 -1.17
N ASN A 287 -9.86 -25.76 -1.63
CA ASN A 287 -8.65 -25.31 -2.35
C ASN A 287 -7.70 -24.46 -1.50
N GLY A 288 -8.04 -24.20 -0.23
CA GLY A 288 -7.23 -23.36 0.67
C GLY A 288 -7.28 -21.86 0.36
N PHE A 289 -8.05 -21.44 -0.65
CA PHE A 289 -8.09 -20.08 -1.17
C PHE A 289 -8.99 -19.14 -0.35
N GLY A 290 -8.66 -17.85 -0.30
CA GLY A 290 -9.46 -16.80 0.34
C GLY A 290 -9.09 -16.49 1.79
N TRP A 291 -9.40 -15.25 2.20
CA TRP A 291 -9.07 -14.67 3.50
C TRP A 291 -9.83 -15.29 4.67
N GLY A 292 -11.13 -15.53 4.52
CA GLY A 292 -11.99 -16.06 5.58
C GLY A 292 -12.09 -15.17 6.82
N ILE A 293 -11.98 -13.85 6.66
CA ILE A 293 -12.00 -12.89 7.78
C ILE A 293 -13.45 -12.59 8.15
N THR A 294 -14.00 -13.40 9.06
CA THR A 294 -15.40 -13.32 9.50
C THR A 294 -15.55 -13.34 11.03
N ALA A 295 -14.45 -13.13 11.76
CA ALA A 295 -14.40 -13.14 13.21
C ALA A 295 -13.49 -12.01 13.71
N PRO A 296 -13.51 -11.66 15.00
CA PRO A 296 -12.66 -10.59 15.51
C PRO A 296 -11.16 -10.91 15.52
N GLY A 297 -10.32 -9.87 15.49
CA GLY A 297 -8.87 -9.98 15.64
C GLY A 297 -8.07 -9.97 14.34
N HIS A 298 -8.48 -9.16 13.38
CA HIS A 298 -7.87 -9.06 12.06
C HIS A 298 -7.51 -7.62 11.69
N ASN A 299 -6.53 -7.49 10.80
CA ASN A 299 -6.06 -6.20 10.32
C ASN A 299 -6.65 -5.92 8.94
N LEU A 300 -6.73 -4.65 8.55
CA LEU A 300 -7.26 -4.23 7.26
C LEU A 300 -6.32 -3.20 6.63
N SER A 301 -6.25 -3.19 5.30
CA SER A 301 -5.63 -2.11 4.53
C SER A 301 -6.73 -1.25 3.91
N LEU A 302 -6.73 0.04 4.22
CA LEU A 302 -7.79 0.99 3.86
C LEU A 302 -7.24 2.14 2.99
N LEU A 303 -7.97 2.45 1.93
CA LEU A 303 -7.74 3.58 1.03
C LEU A 303 -9.02 3.85 0.22
N THR A 304 -9.06 4.97 -0.49
CA THR A 304 -10.21 5.34 -1.33
C THR A 304 -10.19 4.59 -2.67
N THR A 305 -11.36 4.34 -3.25
CA THR A 305 -11.51 3.55 -4.50
C THR A 305 -10.77 4.14 -5.71
N ASP A 306 -10.48 5.45 -5.71
CA ASP A 306 -9.75 6.16 -6.76
C ASP A 306 -8.22 6.11 -6.59
N SER A 307 -7.71 5.59 -5.48
CA SER A 307 -6.28 5.53 -5.14
C SER A 307 -5.58 4.30 -5.73
N THR A 308 -5.70 4.10 -7.04
CA THR A 308 -5.27 2.89 -7.79
C THR A 308 -3.82 2.47 -7.47
N MET A 309 -2.84 3.34 -7.73
CA MET A 309 -1.42 3.00 -7.52
C MET A 309 -1.03 2.95 -6.03
N LEU A 310 -1.76 3.64 -5.14
CA LEU A 310 -1.53 3.54 -3.70
C LEU A 310 -1.95 2.16 -3.16
N ALA A 311 -2.99 1.55 -3.74
CA ALA A 311 -3.39 0.19 -3.39
C ALA A 311 -2.27 -0.83 -3.68
N ILE A 312 -1.62 -0.68 -4.84
CA ILE A 312 -0.49 -1.52 -5.24
C ILE A 312 0.72 -1.26 -4.33
N ALA A 313 1.00 0.02 -4.02
CA ALA A 313 2.06 0.40 -3.08
C ALA A 313 1.85 -0.19 -1.67
N ALA A 314 0.59 -0.30 -1.23
CA ALA A 314 0.20 -0.80 0.08
C ALA A 314 0.11 -2.34 0.16
N ALA A 315 0.11 -3.04 -0.97
CA ALA A 315 0.00 -4.50 -1.04
C ALA A 315 0.96 -5.26 -0.09
N PRO A 316 2.23 -4.83 0.14
CA PRO A 316 3.13 -5.46 1.10
C PRO A 316 2.60 -5.60 2.54
N PHE A 317 1.63 -4.78 2.98
CA PHE A 317 1.00 -4.95 4.30
C PHE A 317 0.27 -6.29 4.45
N SER A 318 -0.05 -6.95 3.36
CA SER A 318 -0.64 -8.29 3.37
C SER A 318 0.35 -9.39 3.68
N HIS A 319 1.63 -9.17 3.37
CA HIS A 319 2.69 -10.12 3.64
C HIS A 319 3.29 -9.91 5.04
N LEU A 320 3.77 -8.70 5.35
CA LEU A 320 4.47 -8.40 6.61
C LEU A 320 3.71 -7.42 7.53
N GLY A 321 2.63 -6.82 7.04
CA GLY A 321 1.75 -5.93 7.81
C GLY A 321 0.61 -6.66 8.52
N LYS A 322 0.79 -7.95 8.83
CA LYS A 322 -0.17 -8.81 9.55
C LYS A 322 -1.42 -9.20 8.73
N HIS A 323 -1.23 -9.66 7.49
CA HIS A 323 -2.28 -10.31 6.67
C HIS A 323 -3.53 -9.44 6.47
N ALA A 324 -3.31 -8.17 6.09
CA ALA A 324 -4.35 -7.16 5.96
C ALA A 324 -4.97 -7.15 4.55
N PRO A 325 -6.19 -7.68 4.31
CA PRO A 325 -6.89 -7.50 3.04
C PRO A 325 -7.16 -6.03 2.74
N LEU A 326 -7.22 -5.70 1.45
CA LEU A 326 -7.64 -4.39 1.00
C LEU A 326 -9.17 -4.28 1.05
N VAL A 327 -9.66 -3.27 1.77
CA VAL A 327 -11.06 -2.82 1.73
C VAL A 327 -11.09 -1.32 1.50
N PHE A 328 -12.10 -0.85 0.77
CA PHE A 328 -12.17 0.56 0.39
C PHE A 328 -12.97 1.40 1.39
N MET A 329 -12.59 2.65 1.55
CA MET A 329 -13.30 3.64 2.35
C MET A 329 -13.66 4.89 1.52
N LYS A 330 -14.44 5.80 2.11
CA LYS A 330 -14.64 7.15 1.55
C LYS A 330 -13.60 8.11 2.14
N GLN A 331 -13.40 9.25 1.50
CA GLN A 331 -12.46 10.27 1.99
C GLN A 331 -12.82 10.78 3.40
N ASP A 332 -14.11 10.91 3.68
CA ASP A 332 -14.67 11.54 4.88
C ASP A 332 -15.17 10.55 5.93
N GLY A 333 -15.08 9.24 5.67
CA GLY A 333 -15.48 8.22 6.65
C GLY A 333 -15.67 6.84 6.03
N LEU A 334 -16.31 5.97 6.79
CA LEU A 334 -16.62 4.60 6.36
C LEU A 334 -17.99 4.53 5.66
N PRO A 335 -18.11 3.85 4.50
CA PRO A 335 -19.42 3.46 3.99
C PRO A 335 -20.10 2.49 4.97
N ASP A 336 -21.44 2.48 4.99
CA ASP A 336 -22.24 1.63 5.88
C ASP A 336 -21.84 0.15 5.81
N SER A 337 -21.49 -0.36 4.62
CA SER A 337 -21.02 -1.73 4.43
C SER A 337 -19.71 -2.01 5.18
N LEU A 338 -18.74 -1.09 5.13
CA LEU A 338 -17.48 -1.23 5.83
C LEU A 338 -17.60 -0.97 7.34
N MET A 339 -18.47 -0.04 7.75
CA MET A 339 -18.86 0.16 9.15
C MET A 339 -19.41 -1.15 9.74
N ASN A 340 -20.40 -1.76 9.09
CA ASN A 340 -20.96 -3.04 9.54
C ASN A 340 -19.90 -4.14 9.59
N TYR A 341 -19.05 -4.24 8.57
CA TYR A 341 -17.98 -5.25 8.55
C TYR A 341 -16.95 -5.04 9.67
N THR A 342 -16.51 -3.81 9.92
CA THR A 342 -15.57 -3.52 11.01
C THR A 342 -16.18 -3.78 12.39
N MET A 343 -17.50 -3.58 12.57
CA MET A 343 -18.22 -4.01 13.77
C MET A 343 -18.23 -5.54 13.96
N GLU A 344 -18.39 -6.31 12.89
CA GLU A 344 -18.30 -7.78 12.95
C GLU A 344 -16.90 -8.24 13.39
N LEU A 345 -15.85 -7.50 12.99
CA LEU A 345 -14.47 -7.79 13.35
C LEU A 345 -14.05 -7.21 14.71
N GLN A 346 -14.92 -6.46 15.41
CA GLN A 346 -14.54 -5.77 16.63
C GLN A 346 -14.21 -6.76 17.76
N PRO A 347 -12.98 -6.73 18.32
CA PRO A 347 -12.61 -7.65 19.38
C PRO A 347 -13.34 -7.34 20.68
N LYS A 348 -13.64 -8.40 21.44
CA LYS A 348 -14.28 -8.31 22.75
C LYS A 348 -13.41 -8.98 23.81
N PHE A 349 -13.32 -8.40 25.00
CA PHE A 349 -12.65 -9.01 26.16
C PHE A 349 -13.65 -9.37 27.27
N LYS A 350 -13.26 -10.33 28.14
CA LYS A 350 -14.05 -10.72 29.32
C LYS A 350 -13.49 -10.16 30.61
N ASP A 351 -12.21 -10.43 30.89
CA ASP A 351 -11.61 -10.08 32.18
C ASP A 351 -10.68 -8.86 32.04
N SER A 352 -9.86 -8.80 30.99
CA SER A 352 -8.97 -7.66 30.73
C SER A 352 -8.81 -7.34 29.23
N PRO A 353 -8.81 -6.05 28.83
CA PRO A 353 -8.51 -5.67 27.45
C PRO A 353 -7.11 -6.10 26.99
N ALA A 354 -6.21 -6.42 27.93
CA ALA A 354 -4.85 -6.91 27.63
C ALA A 354 -4.83 -8.27 26.90
N GLU A 355 -5.91 -9.06 26.98
CA GLU A 355 -6.02 -10.40 26.39
C GLU A 355 -5.98 -10.40 24.85
N GLY A 356 -6.49 -9.33 24.23
CA GLY A 356 -6.74 -9.32 22.80
C GLY A 356 -7.83 -10.33 22.38
N PRO A 357 -7.95 -10.63 21.08
CA PRO A 357 -7.11 -10.15 19.98
C PRO A 357 -7.30 -8.65 19.72
N TYR A 358 -6.44 -8.05 18.89
CA TYR A 358 -6.49 -6.64 18.51
C TYR A 358 -6.56 -6.49 17.00
N ASN A 359 -7.29 -5.48 16.54
CA ASN A 359 -7.29 -5.10 15.14
C ASN A 359 -6.29 -3.97 14.88
N HIS A 360 -5.87 -3.82 13.63
CA HIS A 360 -5.11 -2.67 13.16
C HIS A 360 -5.55 -2.29 11.75
N ALA A 361 -5.60 -0.98 11.46
CA ALA A 361 -5.77 -0.49 10.10
C ALA A 361 -4.50 0.17 9.58
N TRP A 362 -4.05 -0.28 8.41
CA TRP A 362 -3.09 0.43 7.59
C TRP A 362 -3.83 1.35 6.63
N LEU A 363 -3.69 2.67 6.78
CA LEU A 363 -4.27 3.65 5.88
C LEU A 363 -3.20 4.12 4.89
N THR A 364 -3.54 4.32 3.62
CA THR A 364 -2.60 4.89 2.64
C THR A 364 -3.26 6.04 1.88
N GLY A 365 -2.66 7.24 1.97
CA GLY A 365 -3.16 8.47 1.37
C GLY A 365 -2.89 9.69 2.26
N ASP A 366 -2.64 10.86 1.68
CA ASP A 366 -2.47 12.13 2.42
C ASP A 366 -3.80 12.80 2.80
N ALA A 367 -3.75 13.91 3.56
CA ALA A 367 -4.94 14.56 4.10
C ALA A 367 -5.99 14.99 3.05
N ALA A 368 -5.62 15.05 1.76
CA ALA A 368 -6.55 15.32 0.67
C ALA A 368 -7.38 14.08 0.28
N THR A 369 -6.86 12.87 0.48
CA THR A 369 -7.55 11.61 0.15
C THR A 369 -8.22 10.96 1.35
N ILE A 370 -7.71 11.16 2.58
CA ILE A 370 -8.32 10.66 3.81
C ILE A 370 -8.34 11.76 4.87
N SER A 371 -9.53 12.14 5.34
CA SER A 371 -9.68 13.15 6.37
C SER A 371 -9.18 12.65 7.74
N ALA A 372 -8.76 13.58 8.61
CA ALA A 372 -8.42 13.23 9.99
C ALA A 372 -9.61 12.67 10.77
N ALA A 373 -10.83 13.13 10.45
CA ALA A 373 -12.07 12.62 11.02
C ALA A 373 -12.29 11.14 10.66
N ALA A 374 -12.10 10.77 9.40
CA ALA A 374 -12.22 9.39 8.95
C ALA A 374 -11.21 8.46 9.64
N GLN A 375 -9.95 8.89 9.78
CA GLN A 375 -8.95 8.11 10.52
C GLN A 375 -9.32 7.95 12.00
N SER A 376 -9.88 9.00 12.63
CA SER A 376 -10.36 8.94 14.01
C SER A 376 -11.55 8.00 14.17
N GLU A 377 -12.50 8.02 13.22
CA GLU A 377 -13.64 7.10 13.20
C GLU A 377 -13.16 5.64 13.14
N ILE A 378 -12.22 5.33 12.25
CA ILE A 378 -11.63 3.99 12.15
C ILE A 378 -10.93 3.58 13.44
N ASP A 379 -10.20 4.49 14.09
CA ASP A 379 -9.54 4.20 15.37
C ASP A 379 -10.52 3.70 16.44
N ASP A 380 -11.65 4.39 16.58
CA ASP A 380 -12.70 4.08 17.53
C ASP A 380 -13.38 2.74 17.20
N MET A 381 -13.62 2.47 15.92
CA MET A 381 -14.27 1.24 15.48
C MET A 381 -13.44 -0.02 15.73
N LEU A 382 -12.12 0.09 15.61
CA LEU A 382 -11.20 -1.03 15.83
C LEU A 382 -10.96 -1.31 17.31
N GLU A 383 -11.47 -0.47 18.20
CA GLU A 383 -11.21 -0.59 19.63
C GLU A 383 -11.82 -1.85 20.23
N ILE A 384 -11.01 -2.55 21.01
CA ILE A 384 -11.48 -3.68 21.80
C ILE A 384 -12.45 -3.21 22.89
N SER A 385 -13.60 -3.90 23.03
CA SER A 385 -14.64 -3.51 23.98
C SER A 385 -15.02 -4.63 24.95
N SER A 386 -15.60 -4.27 26.09
CA SER A 386 -16.08 -5.27 27.05
C SER A 386 -17.23 -6.09 26.46
N ALA A 387 -17.19 -7.41 26.64
CA ALA A 387 -18.28 -8.30 26.28
C ALA A 387 -19.58 -8.02 27.07
N SER A 388 -19.49 -7.37 28.25
CA SER A 388 -20.65 -6.97 29.06
C SER A 388 -21.33 -5.69 28.56
N GLY A 389 -20.69 -4.94 27.65
CA GLY A 389 -21.16 -3.61 27.20
C GLY A 389 -20.79 -2.47 28.13
N ASP A 390 -20.05 -2.73 29.21
CA ASP A 390 -19.50 -1.68 30.08
C ASP A 390 -18.41 -0.88 29.35
N ASN A 391 -18.19 0.37 29.80
CA ASN A 391 -17.13 1.20 29.23
C ASN A 391 -15.77 0.48 29.42
N PRO A 392 -14.99 0.24 28.34
CA PRO A 392 -13.72 -0.48 28.42
C PRO A 392 -12.67 0.21 29.33
N HIS A 393 -12.92 1.46 29.73
CA HIS A 393 -12.10 2.23 30.66
C HIS A 393 -12.77 2.51 32.02
N SER A 394 -14.00 2.03 32.27
CA SER A 394 -14.64 2.15 33.58
C SER A 394 -14.22 1.00 34.49
N GLY A 395 -13.00 1.07 35.03
CA GLY A 395 -12.51 0.03 35.95
C GLY A 395 -11.01 0.02 36.15
N HIS A 396 -10.47 1.09 36.73
CA HIS A 396 -9.20 1.06 37.46
C HIS A 396 -9.43 1.58 38.87
#